data_AF-C7ZI82-F1
#
_entry.id   AF-C7ZI82-F1
#
_cell.length_a   1.000
_cell.length_b   1.000
_cell.length_c   1.000
_cell.angle_alpha   90.00
_cell.angle_beta   90.00
_cell.angle_gamma   90.00
#
_symmetry.space_group_name_H-M   'P 1'
#
loop_
_entity.id
_entity.type
_entity.pdbx_description
1 polymer ?
#
loop_
_entity_poly.entity_id
_entity_poly.type
_entity_poly.pdbx_seq_one_letter_code
_entity_poly.pdbx_strand_id
1 'polypeptide(L)'
;MLRSRFPTAHHFTVSLFGCQYQAESPSTAKLDLINKFEDLIKVAALHVEEFEQNDLPSKIWMSYWRSPQSFKSWWTSDDTLSFWNSLPDDAGFWRETFSLPATRAMYESNAEQPSGFGHCGESIPLTDKTGYWGAYRSRMTPDSPDDKFASSLSTPPEPRPFTTKIRYGRTRMTKFPDNICVVVEGQDYSLMPDKEREYWDENFAGLTKQWVTNVVTAGAKQGMVSARACHGFSSGKVLGATSHRVGQPTNDSALFPGLHYIRQAQILFWLDLSKMEHLGRWDKVHVKLRRNFMTAYGPGGACEGGDLLLWVDLGILKGNEIDAEYVGCYDGTGFLAYDEHPEFASDSKIGTELTSFFDKPIESKPIDW
;
A
#
# COMPACT_ATOMS: atom_id res chain seq x y z
N MET A 1 -8.58 7.68 -18.15
CA MET A 1 -8.33 6.63 -17.14
C MET A 1 -7.91 5.34 -17.82
N LEU A 2 -6.95 4.65 -17.24
CA LEU A 2 -6.39 3.39 -17.67
C LEU A 2 -6.55 2.35 -16.56
N ARG A 3 -6.54 1.07 -16.94
CA ARG A 3 -6.51 -0.07 -16.03
C ARG A 3 -5.46 -1.08 -16.49
N SER A 4 -5.07 -1.99 -15.62
CA SER A 4 -4.20 -3.12 -16.00
C SER A 4 -5.00 -4.37 -16.31
N ARG A 5 -4.68 -5.00 -17.43
CA ARG A 5 -5.01 -6.39 -17.71
C ARG A 5 -3.88 -7.27 -17.15
N PHE A 6 -4.15 -7.94 -16.03
CA PHE A 6 -3.20 -8.86 -15.41
C PHE A 6 -3.20 -10.24 -16.08
N PRO A 7 -2.08 -10.99 -16.02
CA PRO A 7 -2.02 -12.36 -16.49
C PRO A 7 -2.97 -13.29 -15.73
N THR A 8 -3.78 -14.07 -16.44
CA THR A 8 -4.64 -15.09 -15.81
C THR A 8 -3.94 -16.45 -15.66
N ALA A 9 -2.88 -16.70 -16.44
CA ALA A 9 -2.12 -17.95 -16.38
C ALA A 9 -1.28 -18.10 -15.09
N HIS A 10 -1.04 -17.00 -14.38
CA HIS A 10 -0.30 -17.00 -13.12
C HIS A 10 -0.66 -15.75 -12.31
N HIS A 11 -0.56 -15.82 -10.99
CA HIS A 11 -0.58 -14.64 -10.14
C HIS A 11 0.64 -13.74 -10.43
N PHE A 12 0.56 -12.48 -10.00
CA PHE A 12 1.72 -11.62 -9.83
C PHE A 12 2.06 -11.47 -8.33
N THR A 13 3.20 -10.88 -8.01
CA THR A 13 3.64 -10.71 -6.62
C THR A 13 4.00 -9.27 -6.33
N VAL A 14 3.59 -8.78 -5.17
CA VAL A 14 3.96 -7.48 -4.62
C VAL A 14 4.60 -7.74 -3.26
N SER A 15 5.74 -7.11 -2.99
CA SER A 15 6.38 -7.22 -1.69
C SER A 15 6.73 -5.84 -1.16
N LEU A 16 6.22 -5.54 0.03
CA LEU A 16 6.64 -4.41 0.83
C LEU A 16 7.82 -4.85 1.67
N PHE A 17 8.95 -4.18 1.50
CA PHE A 17 10.07 -4.27 2.43
C PHE A 17 10.17 -2.96 3.16
N GLY A 18 10.58 -3.00 4.43
CA GLY A 18 10.92 -1.78 5.14
C GLY A 18 12.09 -1.96 6.07
N CYS A 19 12.75 -0.83 6.33
CA CYS A 19 13.85 -0.70 7.25
C CYS A 19 13.55 0.49 8.18
N GLN A 20 13.19 0.20 9.42
CA GLN A 20 13.01 1.21 10.46
C GLN A 20 14.35 1.84 10.80
N TYR A 21 14.40 3.17 10.81
CA TYR A 21 15.59 3.90 11.22
C TYR A 21 15.88 3.71 12.70
N GLN A 22 14.81 3.46 13.49
CA GLN A 22 14.82 3.39 14.95
C GLN A 22 15.35 4.67 15.63
N ALA A 23 15.25 5.77 14.89
CA ALA A 23 15.65 7.12 15.21
C ALA A 23 14.99 8.05 14.17
N GLU A 24 15.16 9.37 14.32
CA GLU A 24 14.66 10.34 13.34
C GLU A 24 15.32 10.20 11.96
N SER A 25 16.53 9.64 11.90
CA SER A 25 17.29 9.40 10.68
C SER A 25 18.18 8.16 10.83
N PRO A 26 18.54 7.48 9.72
CA PRO A 26 19.34 6.26 9.78
C PRO A 26 20.80 6.57 10.18
N SER A 27 21.38 5.72 11.02
CA SER A 27 22.83 5.75 11.31
C SER A 27 23.64 5.28 10.09
N THR A 28 24.96 5.49 10.08
CA THR A 28 25.84 4.99 9.01
C THR A 28 25.70 3.49 8.80
N ALA A 29 25.72 2.70 9.88
CA ALA A 29 25.55 1.24 9.77
C ALA A 29 24.16 0.86 9.23
N LYS A 30 23.11 1.63 9.55
CA LYS A 30 21.77 1.41 9.00
C LYS A 30 21.72 1.78 7.51
N LEU A 31 22.34 2.89 7.11
CA LEU A 31 22.48 3.29 5.71
C LEU A 31 23.22 2.23 4.89
N ASP A 32 24.27 1.62 5.44
CA ASP A 32 24.99 0.52 4.76
C ASP A 32 24.07 -0.68 4.50
N LEU A 33 23.22 -1.05 5.46
CA LEU A 33 22.22 -2.12 5.27
C LEU A 33 21.14 -1.72 4.24
N ILE A 34 20.65 -0.48 4.30
CA ILE A 34 19.67 0.08 3.36
C ILE A 34 20.23 0.01 1.93
N ASN A 35 21.42 0.54 1.71
CA ASN A 35 22.06 0.58 0.39
C ASN A 35 22.33 -0.83 -0.14
N LYS A 36 22.85 -1.73 0.73
CA LYS A 36 23.09 -3.13 0.34
C LYS A 36 21.81 -3.84 -0.07
N PHE A 37 20.70 -3.64 0.65
CA PHE A 37 19.42 -4.23 0.26
C PHE A 37 18.86 -3.63 -1.03
N GLU A 38 19.01 -2.31 -1.17
CA GLU A 38 18.55 -1.58 -2.35
C GLU A 38 19.22 -2.08 -3.63
N ASP A 39 20.53 -2.32 -3.60
CA ASP A 39 21.29 -2.88 -4.73
C ASP A 39 20.79 -4.29 -5.12
N LEU A 40 20.38 -5.11 -4.14
CA LEU A 40 19.86 -6.46 -4.39
C LEU A 40 18.48 -6.45 -5.05
N ILE A 41 17.61 -5.53 -4.66
CA ILE A 41 16.20 -5.55 -5.10
C ILE A 41 15.98 -4.80 -6.42
N LYS A 42 16.69 -3.69 -6.65
CA LYS A 42 16.50 -2.84 -7.84
C LYS A 42 16.82 -3.54 -9.15
N VAL A 43 17.78 -4.47 -9.14
CA VAL A 43 18.19 -5.22 -10.34
C VAL A 43 17.28 -6.42 -10.64
N ALA A 44 16.44 -6.82 -9.68
CA ALA A 44 15.70 -8.09 -9.74
C ALA A 44 14.19 -7.89 -9.94
N ALA A 45 13.58 -6.91 -9.26
CA ALA A 45 12.16 -6.62 -9.41
C ALA A 45 11.84 -5.98 -10.78
N LEU A 46 10.60 -6.09 -11.24
CA LEU A 46 10.14 -5.35 -12.44
C LEU A 46 10.21 -3.85 -12.23
N HIS A 47 9.88 -3.42 -11.02
CA HIS A 47 9.96 -2.06 -10.55
C HIS A 47 10.02 -2.04 -9.01
N VAL A 48 10.57 -0.98 -8.45
CA VAL A 48 10.59 -0.72 -7.01
C VAL A 48 10.17 0.73 -6.79
N GLU A 49 9.02 0.92 -6.16
CA GLU A 49 8.64 2.22 -5.62
C GLU A 49 9.36 2.43 -4.29
N GLU A 50 9.96 3.58 -4.12
CA GLU A 50 10.77 3.91 -2.95
C GLU A 50 10.07 4.99 -2.14
N PHE A 51 9.77 4.68 -0.89
CA PHE A 51 9.06 5.57 0.00
C PHE A 51 9.77 5.74 1.33
N GLU A 52 9.36 6.78 2.06
CA GLU A 52 9.62 6.96 3.48
C GLU A 52 8.29 7.08 4.23
N GLN A 53 8.17 6.37 5.35
CA GLN A 53 6.96 6.40 6.18
C GLN A 53 7.00 7.62 7.13
N ASN A 54 5.87 8.33 7.21
CA ASN A 54 5.82 9.65 7.85
C ASN A 54 5.77 9.61 9.39
N ASP A 55 5.04 8.68 9.99
CA ASP A 55 4.82 8.57 11.44
C ASP A 55 5.82 7.64 12.13
N LEU A 56 6.49 6.80 11.35
CA LEU A 56 7.54 5.90 11.78
C LEU A 56 8.68 5.97 10.78
N PRO A 57 9.74 6.78 11.04
CA PRO A 57 10.84 6.98 10.12
C PRO A 57 11.43 5.64 9.65
N SER A 58 11.11 5.31 8.40
CA SER A 58 11.44 4.03 7.79
C SER A 58 11.56 4.21 6.29
N LYS A 59 12.60 3.63 5.70
CA LYS A 59 12.66 3.40 4.26
C LYS A 59 11.71 2.25 3.93
N ILE A 60 10.93 2.38 2.86
CA ILE A 60 10.06 1.35 2.31
C ILE A 60 10.41 1.13 0.84
N TRP A 61 10.54 -0.13 0.45
CA TRP A 61 10.62 -0.56 -0.95
C TRP A 61 9.37 -1.38 -1.27
N MET A 62 8.51 -0.87 -2.15
CA MET A 62 7.38 -1.61 -2.68
C MET A 62 7.76 -2.16 -4.05
N SER A 63 8.02 -3.46 -4.09
CA SER A 63 8.56 -4.16 -5.25
C SER A 63 7.50 -4.97 -5.98
N TYR A 64 7.59 -5.00 -7.31
CA TYR A 64 6.64 -5.65 -8.20
C TYR A 64 7.31 -6.78 -8.97
N TRP A 65 6.65 -7.94 -9.03
CA TRP A 65 7.21 -9.16 -9.57
C TRP A 65 6.24 -9.81 -10.54
N ARG A 66 6.77 -10.39 -11.61
CA ARG A 66 5.96 -11.01 -12.67
C ARG A 66 5.14 -12.18 -12.15
N SER A 67 5.72 -12.97 -11.23
CA SER A 67 5.08 -14.13 -10.63
C SER A 67 5.66 -14.46 -9.25
N PRO A 68 4.95 -15.25 -8.43
CA PRO A 68 5.49 -15.79 -7.18
C PRO A 68 6.82 -16.53 -7.40
N GLN A 69 6.98 -17.24 -8.52
CA GLN A 69 8.21 -17.98 -8.81
C GLN A 69 9.39 -17.04 -9.07
N SER A 70 9.17 -15.91 -9.76
CA SER A 70 10.23 -14.91 -9.99
C SER A 70 10.71 -14.28 -8.69
N PHE A 71 9.78 -13.96 -7.78
CA PHE A 71 10.10 -13.48 -6.44
C PHE A 71 10.87 -14.55 -5.66
N LYS A 72 10.38 -15.79 -5.64
CA LYS A 72 11.02 -16.90 -4.93
C LYS A 72 12.45 -17.12 -5.40
N SER A 73 12.67 -17.14 -6.72
CA SER A 73 14.00 -17.33 -7.30
C SER A 73 14.99 -16.27 -6.83
N TRP A 74 14.57 -15.01 -6.72
CA TRP A 74 15.41 -13.94 -6.18
C TRP A 74 15.57 -14.04 -4.66
N TRP A 75 14.48 -14.24 -3.93
CA TRP A 75 14.48 -14.34 -2.47
C TRP A 75 15.40 -15.46 -1.99
N THR A 76 15.41 -16.60 -2.67
CA THR A 76 16.25 -17.75 -2.34
C THR A 76 17.63 -17.73 -3.00
N SER A 77 18.03 -16.62 -3.65
CA SER A 77 19.39 -16.45 -4.17
C SER A 77 20.40 -16.32 -3.03
N ASP A 78 21.63 -16.75 -3.26
CA ASP A 78 22.69 -16.74 -2.24
C ASP A 78 22.92 -15.34 -1.66
N ASP A 79 22.96 -14.30 -2.51
CA ASP A 79 23.20 -12.92 -2.07
C ASP A 79 22.06 -12.37 -1.21
N THR A 80 20.82 -12.61 -1.62
CA THR A 80 19.63 -12.13 -0.89
C THR A 80 19.46 -12.87 0.43
N LEU A 81 19.62 -14.20 0.42
CA LEU A 81 19.57 -15.00 1.64
C LEU A 81 20.71 -14.66 2.59
N SER A 82 21.92 -14.49 2.08
CA SER A 82 23.09 -14.12 2.88
C SER A 82 22.87 -12.77 3.56
N PHE A 83 22.38 -11.76 2.82
CA PHE A 83 22.00 -10.48 3.39
C PHE A 83 20.95 -10.65 4.48
N TRP A 84 19.81 -11.27 4.16
CA TRP A 84 18.67 -11.33 5.07
C TRP A 84 18.99 -12.12 6.33
N ASN A 85 19.71 -13.25 6.22
CA ASN A 85 20.12 -14.07 7.36
C ASN A 85 21.18 -13.39 8.24
N SER A 86 21.98 -12.48 7.67
CA SER A 86 23.00 -11.72 8.41
C SER A 86 22.46 -10.55 9.22
N LEU A 87 21.18 -10.18 9.04
CA LEU A 87 20.57 -9.08 9.78
C LEU A 87 20.64 -9.32 11.30
N PRO A 88 21.07 -8.31 12.09
CA PRO A 88 21.09 -8.42 13.54
C PRO A 88 19.68 -8.48 14.12
N ASP A 89 19.57 -8.96 15.36
CA ASP A 89 18.28 -9.12 16.05
C ASP A 89 17.51 -7.81 16.27
N ASP A 90 18.15 -6.65 16.12
CA ASP A 90 17.56 -5.31 16.21
C ASP A 90 17.56 -4.57 14.86
N ALA A 91 17.67 -5.29 13.73
CA ALA A 91 17.83 -4.69 12.41
C ALA A 91 16.72 -3.70 12.02
N GLY A 92 15.49 -3.87 12.50
CA GLY A 92 14.34 -3.07 12.11
C GLY A 92 13.86 -3.37 10.67
N PHE A 93 14.30 -4.48 10.09
CA PHE A 93 13.95 -4.90 8.74
C PHE A 93 12.70 -5.78 8.75
N TRP A 94 11.84 -5.60 7.75
CA TRP A 94 10.64 -6.42 7.59
C TRP A 94 10.26 -6.62 6.14
N ARG A 95 9.47 -7.65 5.88
CA ARG A 95 8.85 -7.94 4.59
C ARG A 95 7.39 -8.33 4.78
N GLU A 96 6.52 -7.83 3.92
CA GLU A 96 5.12 -8.22 3.78
C GLU A 96 4.88 -8.49 2.29
N THR A 97 4.83 -9.76 1.92
CA THR A 97 4.75 -10.23 0.53
C THR A 97 3.38 -10.82 0.24
N PHE A 98 2.83 -10.48 -0.92
CA PHE A 98 1.49 -10.87 -1.35
C PHE A 98 1.52 -11.50 -2.73
N SER A 99 0.73 -12.55 -2.95
CA SER A 99 0.43 -13.11 -4.26
C SER A 99 -0.98 -12.72 -4.69
N LEU A 100 -1.11 -12.12 -5.87
CA LEU A 100 -2.35 -11.52 -6.34
C LEU A 100 -2.85 -12.22 -7.61
N PRO A 101 -4.03 -12.87 -7.57
CA PRO A 101 -4.71 -13.34 -8.77
C PRO A 101 -5.26 -12.16 -9.59
N ALA A 102 -5.27 -12.31 -10.92
CA ALA A 102 -5.87 -11.34 -11.83
C ALA A 102 -7.37 -11.09 -11.56
N THR A 103 -8.08 -12.10 -11.04
CA THR A 103 -9.51 -11.99 -10.73
C THR A 103 -9.82 -11.17 -9.48
N ARG A 104 -8.86 -11.03 -8.55
CA ARG A 104 -9.05 -10.34 -7.26
C ARG A 104 -8.16 -9.12 -7.10
N ALA A 105 -7.62 -8.62 -8.20
CA ALA A 105 -6.79 -7.42 -8.24
C ALA A 105 -7.30 -6.45 -9.31
N MET A 106 -7.17 -5.16 -9.04
CA MET A 106 -7.40 -4.10 -10.02
C MET A 106 -6.36 -2.99 -9.86
N TYR A 107 -6.15 -2.29 -10.96
CA TYR A 107 -5.35 -1.08 -11.05
C TYR A 107 -6.15 -0.02 -11.79
N GLU A 108 -6.05 1.22 -11.35
CA GLU A 108 -6.58 2.38 -12.04
C GLU A 108 -5.59 3.53 -11.96
N SER A 109 -5.38 4.23 -13.09
CA SER A 109 -4.55 5.43 -13.14
C SER A 109 -5.07 6.41 -14.19
N ASN A 110 -4.75 7.68 -14.03
CA ASN A 110 -5.00 8.71 -15.04
C ASN A 110 -3.82 8.97 -15.98
N ALA A 111 -2.65 8.33 -15.79
CA ALA A 111 -1.48 8.47 -16.66
C ALA A 111 -1.06 7.18 -17.37
N GLU A 112 -0.41 7.34 -18.53
CA GLU A 112 0.07 6.24 -19.38
C GLU A 112 1.21 5.44 -18.74
N GLN A 113 2.12 6.12 -18.04
CA GLN A 113 3.22 5.50 -17.34
C GLN A 113 2.68 4.68 -16.17
N PRO A 114 3.03 3.39 -16.05
CA PRO A 114 2.57 2.57 -14.95
C PRO A 114 3.11 3.10 -13.62
N SER A 115 2.28 3.03 -12.61
CA SER A 115 2.62 3.11 -11.18
C SER A 115 1.99 1.91 -10.50
N GLY A 116 2.43 1.56 -9.30
CA GLY A 116 1.71 0.54 -8.53
C GLY A 116 1.63 -0.82 -9.22
N PHE A 117 0.49 -1.49 -9.12
CA PHE A 117 0.20 -2.74 -9.80
C PHE A 117 0.25 -2.60 -11.33
N GLY A 118 0.22 -1.37 -11.87
CA GLY A 118 0.45 -1.05 -13.28
C GLY A 118 1.64 -1.79 -13.90
N HIS A 119 2.73 -1.99 -13.14
CA HIS A 119 3.93 -2.68 -13.61
C HIS A 119 3.75 -4.19 -13.86
N CYS A 120 2.70 -4.80 -13.30
CA CYS A 120 2.43 -6.24 -13.37
C CYS A 120 1.43 -6.64 -14.47
N GLY A 121 0.95 -5.69 -15.27
CA GLY A 121 -0.06 -5.95 -16.29
C GLY A 121 0.08 -5.06 -17.52
N GLU A 122 -0.76 -5.32 -18.50
CA GLU A 122 -0.83 -4.51 -19.71
C GLU A 122 -1.80 -3.34 -19.51
N SER A 123 -1.34 -2.12 -19.78
CA SER A 123 -2.19 -0.93 -19.70
C SER A 123 -3.21 -0.90 -20.82
N ILE A 124 -4.49 -0.81 -20.46
CA ILE A 124 -5.61 -0.73 -21.40
C ILE A 124 -6.60 0.36 -20.97
N PRO A 125 -7.37 0.95 -21.90
CA PRO A 125 -8.41 1.91 -21.57
C PRO A 125 -9.43 1.37 -20.56
N LEU A 126 -9.75 2.18 -19.55
CA LEU A 126 -10.88 1.94 -18.65
C LEU A 126 -12.14 2.60 -19.23
N THR A 127 -12.97 1.82 -19.91
CA THR A 127 -14.16 2.33 -20.63
C THR A 127 -15.48 1.96 -19.95
N ASP A 128 -15.48 0.96 -19.08
CA ASP A 128 -16.64 0.47 -18.36
C ASP A 128 -16.42 0.43 -16.84
N LYS A 129 -17.50 0.24 -16.08
CA LYS A 129 -17.48 -0.01 -14.64
C LYS A 129 -16.63 1.01 -13.83
N THR A 130 -16.77 2.29 -14.15
CA THR A 130 -16.11 3.42 -13.47
C THR A 130 -17.11 4.52 -13.11
N GLY A 131 -16.74 5.43 -12.22
CA GLY A 131 -17.53 6.63 -11.92
C GLY A 131 -18.67 6.47 -10.89
N TYR A 132 -18.89 5.27 -10.34
CA TYR A 132 -19.89 5.02 -9.29
C TYR A 132 -19.33 4.29 -8.07
N TRP A 133 -20.04 4.38 -6.95
CA TRP A 133 -19.70 3.64 -5.73
C TRP A 133 -19.91 2.14 -5.90
N GLY A 134 -18.87 1.33 -5.74
CA GLY A 134 -18.88 -0.12 -6.03
C GLY A 134 -18.27 -0.48 -7.39
N ALA A 135 -17.72 0.50 -8.12
CA ALA A 135 -16.96 0.27 -9.34
C ALA A 135 -15.79 -0.72 -9.13
N TYR A 136 -15.09 -0.62 -8.00
CA TYR A 136 -13.94 -1.48 -7.69
C TYR A 136 -14.37 -2.94 -7.59
N ARG A 137 -15.42 -3.22 -6.82
CA ARG A 137 -16.03 -4.55 -6.73
C ARG A 137 -16.42 -5.10 -8.11
N SER A 138 -17.05 -4.27 -8.94
CA SER A 138 -17.60 -4.70 -10.23
C SER A 138 -16.52 -5.08 -11.26
N ARG A 139 -15.28 -4.63 -11.06
CA ARG A 139 -14.11 -4.96 -11.88
C ARG A 139 -13.40 -6.24 -11.44
N MET A 140 -13.76 -6.80 -10.30
CA MET A 140 -13.22 -8.05 -9.78
C MET A 140 -14.16 -9.21 -10.05
N THR A 141 -13.59 -10.40 -10.13
CA THR A 141 -14.30 -11.65 -10.38
C THR A 141 -14.15 -12.55 -9.16
N PRO A 142 -15.24 -12.91 -8.47
CA PRO A 142 -15.16 -13.79 -7.31
C PRO A 142 -14.78 -15.22 -7.73
N ASP A 143 -14.25 -16.00 -6.79
CA ASP A 143 -13.84 -17.40 -7.09
C ASP A 143 -15.04 -18.35 -7.19
N SER A 144 -16.19 -17.92 -6.68
CA SER A 144 -17.47 -18.62 -6.76
C SER A 144 -18.63 -17.63 -6.67
N PRO A 145 -19.87 -18.02 -7.04
CA PRO A 145 -21.05 -17.17 -6.88
C PRO A 145 -21.32 -16.69 -5.45
N ASP A 146 -20.90 -17.46 -4.45
CA ASP A 146 -21.09 -17.14 -3.03
C ASP A 146 -19.94 -16.31 -2.45
N ASP A 147 -18.83 -16.16 -3.17
CA ASP A 147 -17.70 -15.36 -2.71
C ASP A 147 -18.02 -13.87 -2.79
N LYS A 148 -18.26 -13.30 -1.59
CA LYS A 148 -18.59 -11.90 -1.40
C LYS A 148 -17.39 -11.02 -1.14
N PHE A 149 -16.17 -11.55 -1.16
CA PHE A 149 -14.96 -10.88 -0.68
C PHE A 149 -15.08 -10.36 0.76
N ALA A 150 -15.87 -11.05 1.59
CA ALA A 150 -16.13 -10.67 2.97
C ALA A 150 -15.19 -11.44 3.90
N SER A 151 -14.73 -10.80 4.97
CA SER A 151 -13.99 -11.52 6.00
C SER A 151 -14.90 -12.55 6.69
N SER A 152 -14.34 -13.67 7.11
CA SER A 152 -15.03 -14.65 7.97
C SER A 152 -15.11 -14.19 9.43
N LEU A 153 -14.39 -13.14 9.81
CA LEU A 153 -14.34 -12.64 11.18
C LEU A 153 -15.58 -11.82 11.51
N SER A 154 -16.28 -12.19 12.59
CA SER A 154 -17.45 -11.44 13.09
C SER A 154 -17.08 -10.08 13.69
N THR A 155 -15.86 -9.96 14.19
CA THR A 155 -15.32 -8.75 14.83
C THR A 155 -13.94 -8.45 14.24
N PRO A 156 -13.61 -7.18 13.96
CA PRO A 156 -12.25 -6.82 13.58
C PRO A 156 -11.24 -7.25 14.65
N PRO A 157 -10.09 -7.82 14.25
CA PRO A 157 -9.04 -8.15 15.20
C PRO A 157 -8.48 -6.87 15.82
N GLU A 158 -8.25 -6.88 17.14
CA GLU A 158 -7.66 -5.74 17.82
C GLU A 158 -6.13 -5.87 17.80
N PRO A 159 -5.39 -4.89 17.25
CA PRO A 159 -3.94 -4.91 17.24
C PRO A 159 -3.38 -4.68 18.63
N ARG A 160 -2.20 -5.25 18.93
CA ARG A 160 -1.39 -4.80 20.05
C ARG A 160 -1.01 -3.32 19.83
N PRO A 161 -0.99 -2.49 20.89
CA PRO A 161 -0.58 -1.11 20.75
C PRO A 161 0.83 -1.01 20.16
N PHE A 162 1.01 -0.06 19.23
CA PHE A 162 2.35 0.27 18.76
C PHE A 162 3.19 0.84 19.91
N THR A 163 4.44 0.38 20.04
CA THR A 163 5.40 0.92 20.99
C THR A 163 6.77 1.06 20.33
N THR A 164 7.57 2.03 20.75
CA THR A 164 8.97 2.17 20.31
C THR A 164 9.93 1.15 20.95
N LYS A 165 9.39 0.13 21.63
CA LYS A 165 10.18 -0.98 22.17
C LYS A 165 10.56 -1.91 21.02
N ILE A 166 11.86 -2.11 20.82
CA ILE A 166 12.39 -3.08 19.86
C ILE A 166 12.06 -4.49 20.32
N ARG A 167 11.48 -5.29 19.43
CA ARG A 167 11.33 -6.73 19.59
C ARG A 167 12.53 -7.42 18.94
N TYR A 168 13.47 -7.86 19.77
CA TYR A 168 14.66 -8.56 19.30
C TYR A 168 14.33 -9.89 18.63
N GLY A 169 15.11 -10.21 17.60
CA GLY A 169 15.05 -11.45 16.86
C GLY A 169 14.04 -11.42 15.72
N ARG A 170 13.63 -12.61 15.28
CA ARG A 170 12.76 -12.82 14.12
C ARG A 170 11.37 -13.22 14.54
N THR A 171 10.36 -12.69 13.85
CA THR A 171 8.98 -13.17 13.96
C THR A 171 8.39 -13.25 12.56
N ARG A 172 7.94 -14.44 12.18
CA ARG A 172 7.24 -14.66 10.91
C ARG A 172 5.77 -14.86 11.18
N MET A 173 4.92 -14.15 10.46
CA MET A 173 3.47 -14.35 10.46
C MET A 173 3.12 -15.41 9.42
N THR A 174 2.45 -16.48 9.84
CA THR A 174 2.23 -17.71 9.06
C THR A 174 0.76 -18.01 8.79
N LYS A 175 -0.16 -17.33 9.49
CA LYS A 175 -1.61 -17.42 9.25
C LYS A 175 -2.21 -16.02 9.29
N PHE A 176 -3.09 -15.77 8.34
CA PHE A 176 -3.86 -14.54 8.21
C PHE A 176 -5.34 -14.87 7.95
N PRO A 177 -6.27 -13.96 8.30
CA PRO A 177 -7.65 -14.04 7.84
C PRO A 177 -7.78 -14.01 6.32
N ASP A 178 -8.76 -14.71 5.78
CA ASP A 178 -9.13 -14.60 4.37
C ASP A 178 -9.78 -13.25 4.06
N ASN A 179 -9.61 -12.81 2.81
CA ASN A 179 -10.21 -11.63 2.20
C ASN A 179 -9.72 -10.29 2.74
N ILE A 180 -8.50 -10.23 3.30
CA ILE A 180 -7.83 -8.96 3.58
C ILE A 180 -7.74 -8.14 2.28
N CYS A 181 -8.22 -6.91 2.33
CA CYS A 181 -8.22 -5.98 1.20
C CYS A 181 -7.03 -5.04 1.33
N VAL A 182 -6.03 -5.18 0.46
CA VAL A 182 -4.91 -4.24 0.33
C VAL A 182 -5.29 -3.14 -0.65
N VAL A 183 -5.02 -1.89 -0.28
CA VAL A 183 -5.20 -0.71 -1.13
C VAL A 183 -3.93 0.12 -1.10
N VAL A 184 -3.47 0.57 -2.27
CA VAL A 184 -2.50 1.65 -2.37
C VAL A 184 -3.14 2.79 -3.13
N GLU A 185 -3.29 3.94 -2.47
CA GLU A 185 -3.75 5.18 -3.12
C GLU A 185 -2.56 6.12 -3.23
N GLY A 186 -2.23 6.53 -4.44
CA GLY A 186 -1.05 7.34 -4.70
C GLY A 186 -1.36 8.61 -5.47
N GLN A 187 -0.55 9.63 -5.19
CA GLN A 187 -0.64 10.95 -5.80
C GLN A 187 0.77 11.43 -6.17
N ASP A 188 0.91 12.03 -7.35
CA ASP A 188 2.14 12.69 -7.77
C ASP A 188 1.83 14.05 -8.41
N TYR A 189 2.41 15.09 -7.82
CA TYR A 189 2.19 16.48 -8.17
C TYR A 189 3.30 17.04 -9.09
N SER A 190 4.26 16.22 -9.55
CA SER A 190 5.47 16.69 -10.26
C SER A 190 5.17 17.39 -11.58
N LEU A 191 4.13 16.95 -12.29
CA LEU A 191 3.77 17.47 -13.61
C LEU A 191 2.67 18.55 -13.57
N MET A 192 2.09 18.83 -12.40
CA MET A 192 1.03 19.85 -12.29
C MET A 192 1.56 21.25 -12.62
N PRO A 193 0.98 21.95 -13.61
CA PRO A 193 1.29 23.34 -13.91
C PRO A 193 0.77 24.28 -12.81
N ASP A 194 1.34 25.48 -12.75
CA ASP A 194 1.06 26.47 -11.69
C ASP A 194 -0.44 26.75 -11.51
N LYS A 195 -1.19 26.93 -12.61
CA LYS A 195 -2.64 27.17 -12.53
C LYS A 195 -3.41 26.02 -11.89
N GLU A 196 -3.05 24.78 -12.21
CA GLU A 196 -3.69 23.60 -11.61
C GLU A 196 -3.30 23.50 -10.13
N ARG A 197 -2.03 23.79 -9.81
CA ARG A 197 -1.52 23.79 -8.43
C ARG A 197 -2.22 24.84 -7.56
N GLU A 198 -2.36 26.07 -8.03
CA GLU A 198 -3.10 27.13 -7.34
C GLU A 198 -4.54 26.68 -7.06
N TYR A 199 -5.23 26.13 -8.06
CA TYR A 199 -6.58 25.62 -7.88
C TYR A 199 -6.63 24.47 -6.86
N TRP A 200 -5.65 23.55 -6.91
CA TRP A 200 -5.54 22.44 -5.98
C TRP A 200 -5.34 22.90 -4.55
N ASP A 201 -4.41 23.83 -4.32
CA ASP A 201 -4.11 24.36 -3.00
C ASP A 201 -5.34 25.07 -2.40
N GLU A 202 -6.10 25.79 -3.23
CA GLU A 202 -7.33 26.48 -2.81
C GLU A 202 -8.51 25.53 -2.53
N ASN A 203 -8.66 24.45 -3.31
CA ASN A 203 -9.91 23.68 -3.34
C ASN A 203 -9.80 22.23 -2.83
N PHE A 204 -8.61 21.63 -2.87
CA PHE A 204 -8.40 20.20 -2.63
C PHE A 204 -7.43 19.89 -1.50
N ALA A 205 -6.32 20.63 -1.36
CA ALA A 205 -5.26 20.30 -0.40
C ALA A 205 -5.76 20.03 1.03
N GLY A 206 -6.59 20.91 1.59
CA GLY A 206 -7.18 20.74 2.92
C GLY A 206 -8.13 19.53 3.03
N LEU A 207 -8.93 19.28 1.99
CA LEU A 207 -9.84 18.12 1.94
C LEU A 207 -9.06 16.81 1.84
N THR A 208 -8.03 16.77 1.00
CA THR A 208 -7.14 15.62 0.85
C THR A 208 -6.42 15.32 2.18
N LYS A 209 -5.89 16.35 2.85
CA LYS A 209 -5.24 16.19 4.16
C LYS A 209 -6.17 15.64 5.22
N GLN A 210 -7.39 16.15 5.28
CA GLN A 210 -8.38 15.65 6.21
C GLN A 210 -8.83 14.22 5.86
N TRP A 211 -9.03 13.92 4.58
CA TRP A 211 -9.40 12.56 4.12
C TRP A 211 -8.33 11.54 4.48
N VAL A 212 -7.08 11.79 4.10
CA VAL A 212 -5.96 10.88 4.41
C VAL A 212 -5.85 10.68 5.91
N THR A 213 -5.98 11.74 6.71
CA THR A 213 -5.98 11.64 8.18
C THR A 213 -7.09 10.70 8.67
N ASN A 214 -8.32 10.89 8.20
CA ASN A 214 -9.46 10.03 8.59
C ASN A 214 -9.22 8.56 8.23
N VAL A 215 -8.63 8.29 7.05
CA VAL A 215 -8.34 6.94 6.58
C VAL A 215 -7.27 6.27 7.42
N VAL A 216 -6.11 6.91 7.59
CA VAL A 216 -4.98 6.28 8.29
C VAL A 216 -5.24 6.14 9.79
N THR A 217 -6.17 6.92 10.35
CA THR A 217 -6.57 6.84 11.76
C THR A 217 -7.90 6.11 11.99
N ALA A 218 -8.50 5.50 10.96
CA ALA A 218 -9.81 4.83 11.05
C ALA A 218 -9.86 3.75 12.16
N GLY A 219 -8.74 3.04 12.36
CA GLY A 219 -8.55 2.05 13.42
C GLY A 219 -9.33 0.74 13.23
N ALA A 220 -9.04 -0.23 14.10
CA ALA A 220 -9.56 -1.60 14.00
C ALA A 220 -11.08 -1.67 13.98
N LYS A 221 -11.78 -0.84 14.77
CA LYS A 221 -13.25 -0.81 14.82
C LYS A 221 -13.91 -0.49 13.48
N GLN A 222 -13.24 0.26 12.61
CA GLN A 222 -13.71 0.55 11.25
C GLN A 222 -13.25 -0.49 10.23
N GLY A 223 -12.48 -1.48 10.67
CA GLY A 223 -11.93 -2.55 9.84
C GLY A 223 -10.53 -2.26 9.29
N MET A 224 -9.83 -1.23 9.77
CA MET A 224 -8.43 -0.99 9.40
C MET A 224 -7.52 -1.98 10.13
N VAL A 225 -6.79 -2.81 9.38
CA VAL A 225 -5.82 -3.79 9.89
C VAL A 225 -4.44 -3.15 10.04
N SER A 226 -4.00 -2.39 9.04
CA SER A 226 -2.73 -1.65 9.07
C SER A 226 -2.80 -0.49 8.09
N ALA A 227 -2.28 0.67 8.48
CA ALA A 227 -2.21 1.85 7.63
C ALA A 227 -0.82 2.46 7.67
N ARG A 228 -0.31 2.85 6.51
CA ARG A 228 0.92 3.61 6.37
C ARG A 228 0.65 4.77 5.43
N ALA A 229 0.96 5.99 5.86
CA ALA A 229 1.05 7.12 4.94
C ALA A 229 2.52 7.41 4.69
N CYS A 230 2.87 7.42 3.41
CA CYS A 230 4.23 7.46 2.93
C CYS A 230 4.42 8.60 1.93
N HIS A 231 5.67 9.01 1.75
CA HIS A 231 6.08 9.95 0.71
C HIS A 231 7.25 9.37 -0.10
N GLY A 232 7.45 9.85 -1.33
CA GLY A 232 8.55 9.41 -2.18
C GLY A 232 9.89 9.62 -1.48
N PHE A 233 10.75 8.60 -1.50
CA PHE A 233 12.05 8.68 -0.86
C PHE A 233 12.91 9.76 -1.51
N SER A 234 13.55 10.60 -0.68
CA SER A 234 14.31 11.77 -1.15
C SER A 234 13.51 12.69 -2.09
N SER A 235 12.18 12.59 -2.12
CA SER A 235 11.36 13.45 -2.97
C SER A 235 11.44 14.90 -2.51
N GLY A 236 11.44 15.81 -3.48
CA GLY A 236 11.37 17.23 -3.20
C GLY A 236 10.14 17.55 -2.35
N LYS A 237 10.33 18.43 -1.37
CA LYS A 237 9.22 19.10 -0.70
C LYS A 237 8.83 20.30 -1.56
N VAL A 238 7.56 20.44 -1.88
CA VAL A 238 7.04 21.70 -2.42
C VAL A 238 6.11 22.27 -1.37
N LEU A 239 6.59 23.33 -0.70
CA LEU A 239 5.76 24.16 0.15
C LEU A 239 4.71 24.84 -0.75
N GLY A 240 3.49 24.31 -0.69
CA GLY A 240 2.36 24.71 -1.54
C GLY A 240 1.12 23.93 -1.13
N ALA A 241 1.26 22.62 -0.90
CA ALA A 241 0.18 21.74 -0.45
C ALA A 241 -0.43 22.05 0.93
N THR A 242 0.07 23.05 1.68
CA THR A 242 -0.64 23.71 2.81
C THR A 242 -0.11 25.11 3.09
N SER A 243 -0.03 25.99 2.09
CA SER A 243 0.10 27.42 2.41
C SER A 243 -1.26 27.96 2.87
N HIS A 244 -1.64 27.70 4.12
CA HIS A 244 -2.63 28.57 4.73
C HIS A 244 -2.04 29.96 4.85
N ARG A 245 -2.72 30.93 4.23
CA ARG A 245 -2.44 32.35 4.41
C ARG A 245 -2.25 32.64 5.90
N VAL A 246 -1.16 33.33 6.21
CA VAL A 246 -0.85 33.88 7.52
C VAL A 246 -2.13 34.50 8.13
N GLY A 247 -2.66 33.91 9.21
CA GLY A 247 -3.70 34.56 10.02
C GLY A 247 -4.97 33.76 10.42
N GLN A 248 -5.13 32.48 10.05
CA GLN A 248 -6.22 31.66 10.64
C GLN A 248 -5.68 30.58 11.58
N PRO A 249 -6.16 30.50 12.83
CA PRO A 249 -5.83 29.40 13.72
C PRO A 249 -6.69 28.20 13.36
N THR A 250 -6.07 27.17 12.77
CA THR A 250 -6.59 25.80 12.81
C THR A 250 -5.75 25.00 13.81
N ASN A 251 -6.40 24.10 14.54
CA ASN A 251 -5.72 23.10 15.36
C ASN A 251 -5.01 22.08 14.44
N ASP A 252 -3.98 22.54 13.71
CA ASP A 252 -3.23 21.77 12.70
C ASP A 252 -2.44 20.58 13.28
N SER A 253 -2.34 20.49 14.60
CA SER A 253 -1.71 19.37 15.31
C SER A 253 -2.45 18.04 15.19
N ALA A 254 -3.71 18.04 14.71
CA ALA A 254 -4.52 16.83 14.57
C ALA A 254 -4.50 16.21 13.16
N LEU A 255 -3.90 16.89 12.17
CA LEU A 255 -3.91 16.44 10.77
C LEU A 255 -2.55 15.88 10.36
N PHE A 256 -2.56 14.82 9.55
CA PHE A 256 -1.36 14.12 9.13
C PHE A 256 -0.37 15.06 8.41
N PRO A 257 0.89 15.23 8.89
CA PRO A 257 1.81 16.26 8.40
C PRO A 257 2.51 15.89 7.08
N GLY A 258 2.44 14.63 6.67
CA GLY A 258 3.23 14.06 5.58
C GLY A 258 2.75 14.35 4.15
N LEU A 259 1.91 15.36 3.93
CA LEU A 259 1.29 15.62 2.62
C LEU A 259 1.89 16.81 1.84
N HIS A 260 3.12 17.21 2.17
CA HIS A 260 3.85 18.29 1.47
C HIS A 260 4.86 17.80 0.42
N TYR A 261 4.87 16.51 0.15
CA TYR A 261 5.81 15.87 -0.77
C TYR A 261 5.25 15.79 -2.19
N ILE A 262 6.12 15.86 -3.19
CA ILE A 262 5.71 15.76 -4.60
C ILE A 262 5.02 14.42 -4.90
N ARG A 263 5.52 13.32 -4.35
CA ARG A 263 4.94 11.98 -4.52
C ARG A 263 4.55 11.40 -3.17
N GLN A 264 3.34 10.85 -3.08
CA GLN A 264 2.76 10.34 -1.84
C GLN A 264 1.98 9.06 -2.12
N ALA A 265 1.90 8.20 -1.11
CA ALA A 265 1.08 7.00 -1.17
C ALA A 265 0.56 6.63 0.21
N GLN A 266 -0.67 6.12 0.26
CA GLN A 266 -1.23 5.47 1.44
C GLN A 266 -1.26 3.97 1.16
N ILE A 267 -0.62 3.17 2.00
CA ILE A 267 -0.62 1.70 1.93
C ILE A 267 -1.52 1.19 3.06
N LEU A 268 -2.65 0.60 2.69
CA LEU A 268 -3.76 0.32 3.60
C LEU A 268 -4.15 -1.14 3.52
N PHE A 269 -4.31 -1.79 4.67
CA PHE A 269 -4.84 -3.13 4.80
C PHE A 269 -6.15 -3.05 5.55
N TRP A 270 -7.22 -3.50 4.90
CA TRP A 270 -8.56 -3.56 5.44
C TRP A 270 -8.95 -5.00 5.71
N LEU A 271 -9.79 -5.20 6.72
CA LEU A 271 -10.32 -6.51 7.07
C LEU A 271 -11.02 -7.17 5.87
N ASP A 272 -11.78 -6.38 5.11
CA ASP A 272 -12.34 -6.78 3.83
C ASP A 272 -12.70 -5.57 2.95
N LEU A 273 -13.11 -5.84 1.71
CA LEU A 273 -13.50 -4.82 0.74
C LEU A 273 -14.66 -3.96 1.24
N SER A 274 -15.61 -4.53 1.98
CA SER A 274 -16.80 -3.81 2.44
C SER A 274 -16.46 -2.72 3.45
N LYS A 275 -15.46 -2.95 4.31
CA LYS A 275 -14.95 -1.96 5.28
C LYS A 275 -14.32 -0.77 4.58
N MET A 276 -13.45 -1.04 3.59
CA MET A 276 -12.85 0.00 2.76
C MET A 276 -13.93 0.82 2.03
N GLU A 277 -14.83 0.16 1.30
CA GLU A 277 -15.87 0.87 0.55
C GLU A 277 -16.84 1.61 1.47
N HIS A 278 -17.08 1.12 2.69
CA HIS A 278 -17.93 1.81 3.66
C HIS A 278 -17.31 3.16 4.03
N LEU A 279 -16.03 3.19 4.42
CA LEU A 279 -15.37 4.45 4.77
C LEU A 279 -15.41 5.44 3.61
N GLY A 280 -15.07 4.99 2.40
CA GLY A 280 -15.12 5.83 1.20
C GLY A 280 -16.52 6.40 0.90
N ARG A 281 -17.59 5.64 1.15
CA ARG A 281 -18.97 6.09 0.87
C ARG A 281 -19.57 6.98 1.96
N TRP A 282 -19.13 6.82 3.21
CA TRP A 282 -19.77 7.44 4.37
C TRP A 282 -19.01 8.62 4.95
N ASP A 283 -17.70 8.69 4.73
CA ASP A 283 -16.92 9.83 5.15
C ASP A 283 -17.31 11.08 4.35
N LYS A 284 -17.81 12.11 5.05
CA LYS A 284 -18.33 13.33 4.42
C LYS A 284 -17.23 14.12 3.72
N VAL A 285 -15.98 14.01 4.16
CA VAL A 285 -14.83 14.69 3.55
C VAL A 285 -14.51 14.02 2.22
N HIS A 286 -14.44 12.69 2.18
CA HIS A 286 -14.22 11.95 0.93
C HIS A 286 -15.34 12.15 -0.08
N VAL A 287 -16.60 12.08 0.35
CA VAL A 287 -17.75 12.33 -0.54
C VAL A 287 -17.70 13.75 -1.12
N LYS A 288 -17.36 14.75 -0.30
CA LYS A 288 -17.18 16.14 -0.76
C LYS A 288 -15.98 16.26 -1.70
N LEU A 289 -14.83 15.70 -1.35
CA LEU A 289 -13.60 15.68 -2.15
C LEU A 289 -13.87 15.08 -3.52
N ARG A 290 -14.43 13.86 -3.57
CA ARG A 290 -14.79 13.17 -4.81
C ARG A 290 -15.74 13.99 -5.67
N ARG A 291 -16.80 14.56 -5.09
CA ARG A 291 -17.74 15.40 -5.84
C ARG A 291 -17.03 16.61 -6.45
N ASN A 292 -16.25 17.33 -5.65
CA ASN A 292 -15.53 18.51 -6.11
C ASN A 292 -14.50 18.15 -7.19
N PHE A 293 -13.79 17.02 -7.03
CA PHE A 293 -12.81 16.53 -7.97
C PHE A 293 -13.45 16.20 -9.32
N MET A 294 -14.56 15.47 -9.32
CA MET A 294 -15.32 15.15 -10.54
C MET A 294 -15.84 16.40 -11.25
N THR A 295 -16.20 17.45 -10.51
CA THR A 295 -16.60 18.75 -11.10
C THR A 295 -15.42 19.49 -11.70
N ALA A 296 -14.27 19.54 -11.02
CA ALA A 296 -13.12 20.32 -11.47
C ALA A 296 -12.34 19.68 -12.62
N TYR A 297 -12.18 18.36 -12.60
CA TYR A 297 -11.44 17.60 -13.61
C TYR A 297 -12.34 16.99 -14.70
N GLY A 298 -13.66 17.06 -14.54
CA GLY A 298 -14.62 16.63 -15.55
C GLY A 298 -14.73 17.62 -16.73
N PRO A 299 -15.49 17.26 -17.78
CA PRO A 299 -15.66 18.12 -18.96
C PRO A 299 -16.20 19.52 -18.60
N GLY A 300 -15.52 20.57 -19.09
CA GLY A 300 -15.79 21.98 -18.78
C GLY A 300 -15.33 22.46 -17.40
N GLY A 301 -14.64 21.61 -16.63
CA GLY A 301 -14.13 21.91 -15.30
C GLY A 301 -12.88 22.81 -15.32
N ALA A 302 -12.57 23.44 -14.18
CA ALA A 302 -11.44 24.36 -14.05
C ALA A 302 -10.05 23.70 -14.23
N CYS A 303 -9.97 22.39 -14.01
CA CYS A 303 -8.80 21.52 -14.13
C CYS A 303 -9.02 20.42 -15.18
N GLU A 304 -9.93 20.62 -16.13
CA GLU A 304 -10.10 19.68 -17.25
C GLU A 304 -8.76 19.49 -17.97
N GLY A 305 -8.33 18.23 -18.12
CA GLY A 305 -7.05 17.89 -18.74
C GLY A 305 -5.81 18.22 -17.89
N GLY A 306 -5.96 18.37 -16.56
CA GLY A 306 -4.85 18.55 -15.63
C GLY A 306 -3.87 17.37 -15.59
N ASP A 307 -2.67 17.65 -15.09
CA ASP A 307 -1.49 16.77 -15.10
C ASP A 307 -1.17 16.16 -13.71
N LEU A 308 -2.04 16.36 -12.71
CA LEU A 308 -1.98 15.59 -11.47
C LEU A 308 -2.03 14.09 -11.77
N LEU A 309 -1.05 13.32 -11.31
CA LEU A 309 -1.08 11.86 -11.39
C LEU A 309 -1.78 11.28 -10.16
N LEU A 310 -2.79 10.45 -10.38
CA LEU A 310 -3.47 9.64 -9.38
C LEU A 310 -3.47 8.18 -9.81
N TRP A 311 -3.16 7.28 -8.88
CA TRP A 311 -3.35 5.85 -9.09
C TRP A 311 -3.94 5.16 -7.86
N VAL A 312 -4.63 4.04 -8.11
CA VAL A 312 -5.18 3.17 -7.08
C VAL A 312 -4.89 1.72 -7.42
N ASP A 313 -4.25 1.03 -6.50
CA ASP A 313 -4.11 -0.42 -6.46
C ASP A 313 -5.12 -1.00 -5.50
N LEU A 314 -5.77 -2.10 -5.87
CA LEU A 314 -6.60 -2.87 -4.93
C LEU A 314 -6.42 -4.36 -5.16
N GLY A 315 -6.17 -5.10 -4.08
CA GLY A 315 -6.08 -6.56 -4.08
C GLY A 315 -6.88 -7.16 -2.93
N ILE A 316 -7.47 -8.35 -3.14
CA ILE A 316 -8.19 -9.10 -2.10
C ILE A 316 -7.51 -10.45 -1.91
N LEU A 317 -6.84 -10.59 -0.77
CA LEU A 317 -5.91 -11.66 -0.47
C LEU A 317 -6.58 -12.73 0.38
N LYS A 318 -6.38 -14.00 0.03
CA LYS A 318 -6.61 -15.12 0.94
C LYS A 318 -5.49 -15.19 1.97
N GLY A 319 -5.77 -15.81 3.11
CA GLY A 319 -4.80 -15.90 4.21
C GLY A 319 -3.53 -16.65 3.83
N ASN A 320 -3.64 -17.58 2.87
CA ASN A 320 -2.51 -18.35 2.33
C ASN A 320 -1.84 -17.67 1.11
N GLU A 321 -2.15 -16.41 0.81
CA GLU A 321 -1.51 -15.61 -0.24
C GLU A 321 -0.61 -14.50 0.34
N ILE A 322 -0.40 -14.53 1.66
CA ILE A 322 0.38 -13.55 2.42
C ILE A 322 1.54 -14.27 3.12
N ASP A 323 2.72 -13.66 3.11
CA ASP A 323 3.88 -14.07 3.91
C ASP A 323 4.53 -12.81 4.50
N ALA A 324 4.72 -12.74 5.82
CA ALA A 324 5.34 -11.59 6.45
C ALA A 324 6.38 -12.00 7.50
N GLU A 325 7.49 -11.27 7.55
CA GLU A 325 8.58 -11.50 8.50
C GLU A 325 9.12 -10.17 9.00
N TYR A 326 9.42 -10.11 10.29
CA TYR A 326 9.94 -8.94 11.00
C TYR A 326 11.21 -9.32 11.74
N VAL A 327 12.26 -8.50 11.63
CA VAL A 327 13.57 -8.71 12.25
C VAL A 327 13.93 -7.45 13.03
N GLY A 328 13.83 -7.51 14.37
CA GLY A 328 14.21 -6.37 15.21
C GLY A 328 13.32 -5.14 15.07
N CYS A 329 12.06 -5.29 14.67
CA CYS A 329 11.14 -4.16 14.52
C CYS A 329 10.58 -3.69 15.86
N TYR A 330 10.07 -2.46 15.89
CA TYR A 330 9.21 -1.99 16.96
C TYR A 330 7.96 -2.85 17.11
N ASP A 331 7.55 -3.11 18.36
CA ASP A 331 6.33 -3.88 18.60
C ASP A 331 5.10 -3.14 18.06
N GLY A 332 4.20 -3.88 17.42
CA GLY A 332 3.05 -3.31 16.71
C GLY A 332 3.31 -2.88 15.25
N THR A 333 4.48 -3.18 14.68
CA THR A 333 4.77 -2.86 13.27
C THR A 333 3.95 -3.73 12.30
N GLY A 334 3.08 -3.14 11.48
CA GLY A 334 2.37 -3.88 10.44
C GLY A 334 1.56 -5.05 10.99
N PHE A 335 1.69 -6.24 10.40
CA PHE A 335 1.05 -7.46 10.91
C PHE A 335 1.67 -8.01 12.21
N LEU A 336 2.87 -7.57 12.62
CA LEU A 336 3.46 -7.95 13.92
C LEU A 336 2.56 -7.53 15.09
N ALA A 337 1.71 -6.53 14.89
CA ALA A 337 0.69 -6.11 15.85
C ALA A 337 -0.32 -7.20 16.20
N TYR A 338 -0.46 -8.23 15.36
CA TYR A 338 -1.41 -9.34 15.56
C TYR A 338 -0.73 -10.65 15.96
N ASP A 339 0.56 -10.62 16.25
CA ASP A 339 1.21 -11.77 16.85
C ASP A 339 0.49 -12.17 18.16
N GLU A 340 0.35 -13.48 18.39
CA GLU A 340 -0.45 -14.11 19.46
C GLU A 340 -1.98 -13.88 19.39
N HIS A 341 -2.51 -13.17 18.38
CA HIS A 341 -3.95 -13.04 18.17
C HIS A 341 -4.55 -14.35 17.62
N PRO A 342 -5.72 -14.85 18.09
CA PRO A 342 -6.27 -16.16 17.69
C PRO A 342 -6.51 -16.36 16.18
N GLU A 343 -6.81 -15.27 15.49
CA GLU A 343 -7.06 -15.27 14.03
C GLU A 343 -5.79 -15.19 13.18
N PHE A 344 -4.65 -14.93 13.82
CA PHE A 344 -3.33 -14.92 13.21
C PHE A 344 -2.49 -16.04 13.81
N ALA A 345 -1.39 -16.37 13.16
CA ALA A 345 -0.38 -17.24 13.75
C ALA A 345 0.98 -16.74 13.35
N SER A 346 1.94 -17.01 14.20
CA SER A 346 3.34 -16.65 14.01
C SER A 346 4.24 -17.79 14.45
N ASP A 347 5.49 -17.73 14.01
CA ASP A 347 6.57 -18.50 14.59
C ASP A 347 7.85 -17.66 14.71
N SER A 348 8.79 -18.19 15.50
CA SER A 348 10.13 -17.63 15.65
C SER A 348 11.16 -18.40 14.82
N LYS A 349 10.73 -19.13 13.79
CA LYS A 349 11.67 -19.95 13.02
C LYS A 349 12.59 -19.04 12.21
N ILE A 350 13.89 -19.33 12.33
CA ILE A 350 14.91 -18.82 11.43
C ILE A 350 14.78 -19.66 10.16
N GLY A 351 14.25 -19.11 9.07
CA GLY A 351 14.02 -19.94 7.90
C GLY A 351 13.58 -19.19 6.65
N THR A 352 14.25 -19.53 5.56
CA THR A 352 14.06 -19.08 4.18
C THR A 352 12.85 -19.70 3.48
N GLU A 353 12.09 -20.53 4.21
CA GLU A 353 11.02 -21.35 3.65
C GLU A 353 9.80 -20.48 3.35
N LEU A 354 9.72 -19.96 2.13
CA LEU A 354 8.54 -19.26 1.67
C LEU A 354 7.30 -20.18 1.71
N THR A 355 6.13 -19.58 1.88
CA THR A 355 4.85 -20.30 1.86
C THR A 355 4.65 -21.05 0.54
N SER A 356 3.94 -22.18 0.54
CA SER A 356 3.86 -23.06 -0.64
C SER A 356 3.24 -22.43 -1.89
N PHE A 357 2.57 -21.28 -1.79
CA PHE A 357 2.03 -20.57 -2.96
C PHE A 357 3.11 -20.04 -3.91
N PHE A 358 4.36 -19.95 -3.45
CA PHE A 358 5.48 -19.57 -4.29
C PHE A 358 6.00 -20.72 -5.19
N ASP A 359 5.58 -21.97 -4.93
CA ASP A 359 6.19 -23.15 -5.54
C ASP A 359 5.77 -23.42 -6.99
N LYS A 360 4.54 -23.05 -7.34
CA LYS A 360 3.96 -23.32 -8.65
C LYS A 360 3.06 -22.18 -9.13
N PRO A 361 2.95 -21.96 -10.45
CA PRO A 361 1.98 -21.03 -10.99
C PRO A 361 0.57 -21.37 -10.50
N ILE A 362 -0.18 -20.33 -10.15
CA ILE A 362 -1.59 -20.44 -9.76
C ILE A 362 -2.40 -19.69 -10.82
N GLU A 363 -3.22 -20.43 -11.56
CA GLU A 363 -4.08 -19.84 -12.58
C GLU A 363 -5.27 -19.12 -11.92
N SER A 364 -5.55 -17.91 -12.38
CA SER A 364 -6.81 -17.22 -12.11
C SER A 364 -7.84 -17.66 -13.14
N LYS A 365 -9.00 -18.13 -12.69
CA LYS A 365 -10.12 -18.54 -13.55
C LYS A 365 -11.24 -17.52 -13.43
N PRO A 366 -11.36 -16.56 -14.35
CA PRO A 366 -12.52 -15.68 -14.38
C PRO A 366 -13.78 -16.51 -14.55
N ILE A 367 -14.81 -16.19 -13.78
CA ILE A 367 -16.17 -16.64 -14.02
C ILE A 367 -16.81 -15.63 -14.97
N ASP A 368 -17.26 -16.08 -16.13
CA ASP A 368 -18.09 -15.27 -17.02
C ASP A 368 -19.49 -15.12 -16.41
N TRP A 369 -19.99 -13.88 -16.38
CA TRP A 369 -21.32 -13.52 -15.88
C TRP A 369 -22.20 -13.01 -17.01
#